data_AF-A0A5U3EVU4-F1
#
_entry.id   AF-A0A5U3EVU4-F1
#
_cell.length_a   1.000
_cell.length_b   1.000
_cell.length_c   1.000
_cell.angle_alpha   90.00
_cell.angle_beta   90.00
_cell.angle_gamma   90.00
#
_symmetry.space_group_name_H-M   'P 1'
#
loop_
_entity.id
_entity.type
_entity.pdbx_description
1 polymer ?
#
loop_
_entity_poly.entity_id
_entity_poly.type
_entity_poly.pdbx_seq_one_letter_code
_entity_poly.pdbx_strand_id
1 'polypeptide(L)'
;MKPTLINLFSDACFRTGAAPFDYQFCWNADARGTRRVLTKMRQCGADWFFSLEALSDALATGRNQIFLGCGDGYSQVNRGYINALLMKAEPQLQIHVLRMTDYYLELTNGALIYFIDPDSHSAALHGNVYVSEYAWADSPKNVIALAKSLSMHARYHATYYTTPSHNPEAWREYQKLLATNNTANLIFTAEDAAASDAPLFDDDCLEQMKKELSAEDWKMMFMCEWPQADKEPEA
;
A
#
# COMPACT_ATOMS: atom_id res chain seq x y z
N MET A 1 4.52 2.18 -27.91
CA MET A 1 4.52 2.60 -26.49
C MET A 1 5.46 1.69 -25.72
N LYS A 2 6.40 2.26 -24.96
CA LYS A 2 7.40 1.52 -24.19
C LYS A 2 6.76 0.98 -22.90
N PRO A 3 7.12 -0.24 -22.44
CA PRO A 3 6.64 -0.76 -21.15
C PRO A 3 7.13 0.10 -19.98
N THR A 4 6.25 0.36 -19.01
CA THR A 4 6.59 1.09 -17.78
C THR A 4 6.97 0.08 -16.70
N LEU A 5 8.21 0.12 -16.23
CA LEU A 5 8.66 -0.70 -15.10
C LEU A 5 7.90 -0.27 -13.84
N ILE A 6 6.98 -1.14 -13.38
CA ILE A 6 6.20 -0.92 -12.15
C ILE A 6 6.99 -1.43 -10.92
N ASN A 7 8.13 -2.10 -11.09
CA ASN A 7 9.10 -2.32 -10.01
C ASN A 7 10.54 -2.07 -10.51
N LEU A 8 11.42 -1.60 -9.64
CA LEU A 8 12.87 -1.48 -9.90
C LEU A 8 13.57 -2.81 -10.21
N PHE A 9 12.87 -3.96 -10.08
CA PHE A 9 13.48 -5.29 -10.06
C PHE A 9 12.93 -6.28 -11.09
N SER A 10 12.05 -5.85 -12.00
CA SER A 10 11.66 -6.68 -13.13
C SER A 10 11.29 -5.91 -14.38
N ASP A 11 11.87 -6.34 -15.50
CA ASP A 11 11.45 -5.97 -16.85
C ASP A 11 10.05 -6.52 -17.20
N ALA A 12 9.41 -7.25 -16.28
CA ALA A 12 8.12 -7.86 -16.47
C ALA A 12 7.01 -6.82 -16.27
N CYS A 13 6.89 -5.94 -17.26
CA CYS A 13 5.68 -5.20 -17.50
C CYS A 13 4.66 -6.16 -18.09
N PHE A 14 4.04 -6.98 -17.25
CA PHE A 14 2.93 -7.81 -17.67
C PHE A 14 1.82 -6.89 -18.16
N ARG A 15 1.32 -7.11 -19.38
CA ARG A 15 0.21 -6.32 -19.94
C ARG A 15 -1.09 -6.70 -19.22
N THR A 16 -1.24 -6.23 -17.98
CA THR A 16 -2.53 -6.19 -17.29
C THR A 16 -3.52 -5.25 -18.01
N GLY A 17 -3.00 -4.37 -18.89
CA GLY A 17 -3.76 -3.23 -19.41
C GLY A 17 -4.08 -2.19 -18.33
N ALA A 18 -3.42 -2.27 -17.18
CA ALA A 18 -3.48 -1.28 -16.12
C ALA A 18 -2.51 -0.13 -16.43
N ALA A 19 -2.99 1.10 -16.26
CA ALA A 19 -2.18 2.30 -16.38
C ALA A 19 -2.29 3.05 -15.03
N PRO A 20 -1.29 2.93 -14.15
CA PRO A 20 -1.20 3.77 -12.96
C PRO A 20 -1.12 5.25 -13.35
N PHE A 21 -1.53 6.12 -12.46
CA PHE A 21 -1.25 7.55 -12.60
C PHE A 21 0.22 7.84 -12.33
N ASP A 22 0.74 8.93 -12.89
CA ASP A 22 2.16 9.31 -12.75
C ASP A 22 2.58 9.47 -11.28
N TYR A 23 1.71 10.04 -10.43
CA TYR A 23 1.99 10.15 -9.00
C TYR A 23 2.12 8.78 -8.31
N GLN A 24 1.39 7.77 -8.79
CA GLN A 24 1.46 6.41 -8.25
C GLN A 24 2.78 5.75 -8.65
N PHE A 25 3.26 6.00 -9.86
CA PHE A 25 4.59 5.54 -10.29
C PHE A 25 5.71 6.08 -9.41
N CYS A 26 5.60 7.33 -8.96
CA CYS A 26 6.58 7.93 -8.05
C CYS A 26 6.67 7.16 -6.71
N TRP A 27 5.59 6.54 -6.24
CA TRP A 27 5.63 5.72 -5.03
C TRP A 27 6.55 4.50 -5.16
N ASN A 28 6.79 4.02 -6.38
CA ASN A 28 7.74 2.94 -6.65
C ASN A 28 9.17 3.44 -6.83
N ALA A 29 9.36 4.54 -7.56
CA ALA A 29 10.67 5.06 -7.94
C ALA A 29 11.58 5.39 -6.74
N ASP A 30 11.00 5.80 -5.62
CA ASP A 30 11.73 6.14 -4.41
C ASP A 30 11.86 4.99 -3.40
N ALA A 31 11.37 3.78 -3.73
CA ALA A 31 11.50 2.58 -2.91
C ALA A 31 12.92 1.97 -2.98
N ARG A 32 13.95 2.72 -2.59
CA ARG A 32 15.36 2.25 -2.58
C ARG A 32 15.76 1.51 -1.30
N GLY A 33 14.85 1.41 -0.33
CA GLY A 33 15.08 0.81 0.98
C GLY A 33 14.32 -0.49 1.23
N THR A 34 14.58 -1.12 2.38
CA THR A 34 13.77 -2.27 2.87
C THR A 34 12.41 -1.82 3.39
N ARG A 35 12.19 -0.50 3.56
CA ARG A 35 10.97 0.06 4.09
C ARG A 35 10.52 1.30 3.31
N ARG A 36 9.22 1.35 3.03
CA ARG A 36 8.52 2.51 2.46
C ARG A 36 7.38 2.90 3.37
N VAL A 37 7.26 4.18 3.67
CA VAL A 37 6.16 4.78 4.42
C VAL A 37 5.50 5.83 3.53
N LEU A 38 4.21 5.65 3.26
CA LEU A 38 3.40 6.58 2.48
C LEU A 38 2.28 7.13 3.36
N THR A 39 2.36 8.41 3.70
CA THR A 39 1.23 9.13 4.28
C THR A 39 0.42 9.73 3.15
N LYS A 40 -0.84 9.35 3.01
CA LYS A 40 -1.63 9.68 1.82
C LYS A 40 -3.02 10.17 2.19
N MET A 41 -3.63 10.92 1.27
CA MET A 41 -5.03 11.28 1.34
C MET A 41 -5.96 10.07 1.09
N ARG A 42 -7.23 10.18 1.47
CA ARG A 42 -8.22 9.16 1.10
C ARG A 42 -8.48 9.14 -0.41
N GLN A 43 -8.91 7.98 -0.92
CA GLN A 43 -9.35 7.79 -2.30
C GLN A 43 -8.29 8.03 -3.41
N CYS A 44 -6.99 8.01 -3.11
CA CYS A 44 -5.93 8.14 -4.11
C CYS A 44 -5.49 6.83 -4.82
N GLY A 45 -6.31 5.79 -4.76
CA GLY A 45 -6.03 4.52 -5.46
C GLY A 45 -4.84 3.71 -4.92
N ALA A 46 -4.43 3.93 -3.67
CA ALA A 46 -3.29 3.24 -3.05
C ALA A 46 -3.42 1.70 -3.05
N ASP A 47 -4.55 1.15 -2.62
CA ASP A 47 -4.76 -0.30 -2.57
C ASP A 47 -4.73 -0.95 -3.96
N TRP A 48 -5.30 -0.27 -4.96
CA TRP A 48 -5.24 -0.72 -6.35
C TRP A 48 -3.80 -0.74 -6.87
N PHE A 49 -3.04 0.33 -6.61
CA PHE A 49 -1.66 0.44 -7.05
C PHE A 49 -0.77 -0.62 -6.40
N PHE A 50 -0.85 -0.80 -5.09
CA PHE A 50 -0.05 -1.80 -4.40
C PHE A 50 -0.47 -3.24 -4.73
N SER A 51 -1.75 -3.49 -5.07
CA SER A 51 -2.19 -4.74 -5.68
C SER A 51 -1.51 -5.02 -7.01
N LEU A 52 -1.39 -4.00 -7.87
CA LEU A 52 -0.67 -4.11 -9.15
C LEU A 52 0.84 -4.33 -8.94
N GLU A 53 1.46 -3.58 -8.02
CA GLU A 53 2.88 -3.73 -7.68
C GLU A 53 3.19 -5.14 -7.17
N ALA A 54 2.41 -5.64 -6.21
CA ALA A 54 2.59 -6.96 -5.63
C ALA A 54 2.43 -8.08 -6.69
N LEU A 55 1.38 -8.00 -7.52
CA LEU A 55 1.15 -8.96 -8.59
C LEU A 55 2.30 -8.97 -9.61
N SER A 56 2.76 -7.77 -10.01
CA SER A 56 3.89 -7.62 -10.92
C SER A 56 5.17 -8.23 -10.34
N ASP A 57 5.48 -7.95 -9.07
CA ASP A 57 6.67 -8.47 -8.40
C ASP A 57 6.63 -10.00 -8.24
N ALA A 58 5.48 -10.54 -7.84
CA ALA A 58 5.28 -11.97 -7.65
C ALA A 58 5.46 -12.74 -8.96
N LEU A 59 4.81 -12.28 -10.04
CA LEU A 59 4.90 -12.91 -11.36
C LEU A 59 6.34 -12.88 -11.91
N ALA A 60 7.07 -11.79 -11.63
CA ALA A 60 8.39 -11.60 -12.23
C ALA A 60 9.53 -12.26 -11.46
N THR A 61 9.44 -12.30 -10.13
CA THR A 61 10.57 -12.67 -9.26
C THR A 61 10.37 -13.98 -8.50
N GLY A 62 9.13 -14.50 -8.45
CA GLY A 62 8.78 -15.63 -7.59
C GLY A 62 8.75 -15.27 -6.10
N ARG A 63 8.86 -14.00 -5.72
CA ARG A 63 8.77 -13.56 -4.32
C ARG A 63 7.32 -13.63 -3.83
N ASN A 64 7.17 -14.10 -2.59
CA ASN A 64 5.91 -14.01 -1.88
C ASN A 64 5.55 -12.56 -1.56
N GLN A 65 4.25 -12.28 -1.55
CA GLN A 65 3.68 -10.99 -1.18
C GLN A 65 2.63 -11.21 -0.09
N ILE A 66 2.43 -10.23 0.78
CA ILE A 66 1.50 -10.32 1.90
C ILE A 66 0.78 -8.99 2.04
N PHE A 67 -0.54 -9.01 1.89
CA PHE A 67 -1.42 -7.92 2.31
C PHE A 67 -1.87 -8.19 3.74
N LEU A 68 -1.39 -7.35 4.66
CA LEU A 68 -1.77 -7.36 6.07
C LEU A 68 -2.82 -6.28 6.31
N GLY A 69 -4.06 -6.69 6.55
CA GLY A 69 -5.17 -5.81 6.89
C GLY A 69 -5.04 -5.21 8.29
N CYS A 70 -5.88 -4.23 8.59
CA CYS A 70 -5.99 -3.60 9.93
C CYS A 70 -7.18 -4.11 10.75
N GLY A 71 -7.83 -5.17 10.28
CA GLY A 71 -8.98 -5.83 10.87
C GLY A 71 -9.54 -6.83 9.88
N ASP A 72 -10.59 -7.54 10.29
CA ASP A 72 -11.18 -8.63 9.50
C ASP A 72 -11.65 -8.16 8.12
N GLY A 73 -11.19 -8.87 7.08
CA GLY A 73 -11.63 -8.67 5.70
C GLY A 73 -11.02 -7.47 4.98
N TYR A 74 -10.20 -6.64 5.63
CA TYR A 74 -9.53 -5.51 4.98
C TYR A 74 -8.65 -5.97 3.81
N SER A 75 -7.91 -7.06 4.01
CA SER A 75 -7.02 -7.64 2.99
C SER A 75 -7.78 -8.16 1.75
N GLN A 76 -9.10 -8.40 1.86
CA GLN A 76 -9.94 -8.85 0.74
C GLN A 76 -10.13 -7.78 -0.34
N VAL A 77 -9.97 -6.50 0.01
CA VAL A 77 -9.98 -5.40 -0.98
C VAL A 77 -8.85 -5.60 -2.00
N ASN A 78 -7.63 -5.88 -1.52
CA ASN A 78 -6.48 -6.12 -2.39
C ASN A 78 -6.64 -7.40 -3.21
N ARG A 79 -7.25 -8.45 -2.64
CA ARG A 79 -7.61 -9.67 -3.39
C ARG A 79 -8.57 -9.36 -4.54
N GLY A 80 -9.61 -8.56 -4.27
CA GLY A 80 -10.56 -8.11 -5.29
C GLY A 80 -9.88 -7.37 -6.44
N TYR A 81 -8.97 -6.44 -6.13
CA TYR A 81 -8.19 -5.74 -7.15
C TYR A 81 -7.28 -6.67 -7.95
N ILE A 82 -6.56 -7.59 -7.30
CA ILE A 82 -5.72 -8.57 -8.00
C ILE A 82 -6.56 -9.46 -8.91
N ASN A 83 -7.72 -9.94 -8.45
CA ASN A 83 -8.63 -10.72 -9.28
C ASN A 83 -9.11 -9.91 -10.50
N ALA A 84 -9.48 -8.64 -10.32
CA ALA A 84 -9.89 -7.76 -11.42
C ALA A 84 -8.76 -7.54 -12.44
N LEU A 85 -7.52 -7.34 -11.97
CA LEU A 85 -6.33 -7.21 -12.82
C LEU A 85 -6.08 -8.49 -13.64
N LEU A 86 -6.20 -9.67 -13.01
CA LEU A 86 -6.06 -10.96 -13.68
C LEU A 86 -7.17 -11.21 -14.70
N MET A 87 -8.42 -10.80 -14.42
CA MET A 87 -9.55 -10.95 -15.36
C MET A 87 -9.41 -10.01 -16.56
N LYS A 88 -8.92 -8.77 -16.35
CA LYS A 88 -8.73 -7.78 -17.42
C LYS A 88 -7.62 -8.17 -18.41
N ALA A 89 -6.60 -8.89 -17.93
CA ALA A 89 -5.40 -9.18 -18.68
C ALA A 89 -5.52 -10.31 -19.74
N GLU A 90 -6.74 -10.76 -20.06
CA GLU A 90 -7.00 -11.82 -21.05
C GLU A 90 -6.32 -13.16 -20.67
N PRO A 91 -6.39 -14.25 -21.47
CA PRO A 91 -5.80 -15.56 -21.09
C PRO A 91 -4.30 -15.52 -20.74
N GLN A 92 -3.60 -14.44 -21.09
CA GLN A 92 -2.15 -14.29 -20.91
C GLN A 92 -1.70 -14.27 -19.46
N LEU A 93 -2.50 -13.75 -18.51
CA LEU A 93 -2.16 -13.83 -17.09
C LEU A 93 -2.80 -15.00 -16.36
N GLN A 94 -3.93 -15.49 -16.86
CA GLN A 94 -4.62 -16.64 -16.25
C GLN A 94 -3.75 -17.91 -16.30
N ILE A 95 -2.92 -18.09 -17.34
CA ILE A 95 -1.97 -19.21 -17.40
C ILE A 95 -0.95 -19.22 -16.27
N HIS A 96 -0.71 -18.09 -15.60
CA HIS A 96 0.24 -17.99 -14.50
C HIS A 96 -0.40 -18.29 -13.14
N VAL A 97 -1.72 -18.42 -13.07
CA VAL A 97 -2.46 -18.69 -11.84
C VAL A 97 -2.67 -20.19 -11.68
N LEU A 98 -2.17 -20.75 -10.58
CA LEU A 98 -2.46 -22.13 -10.19
C LEU A 98 -3.77 -22.24 -9.41
N ARG A 99 -3.96 -21.33 -8.45
CA ARG A 99 -5.09 -21.37 -7.51
C ARG A 99 -5.32 -20.01 -6.86
N MET A 100 -6.58 -19.61 -6.74
CA MET A 100 -7.02 -18.46 -5.95
C MET A 100 -7.97 -18.96 -4.87
N THR A 101 -7.67 -18.62 -3.61
CA THR A 101 -8.53 -18.86 -2.44
C THR A 101 -8.87 -17.53 -1.78
N ASP A 102 -9.57 -17.53 -0.64
CA ASP A 102 -9.79 -16.31 0.13
C ASP A 102 -8.53 -15.85 0.90
N TYR A 103 -7.59 -16.77 1.16
CA TYR A 103 -6.38 -16.50 1.96
C TYR A 103 -5.12 -16.26 1.12
N TYR A 104 -5.06 -16.81 -0.10
CA TYR A 104 -3.92 -16.63 -0.97
C TYR A 104 -4.22 -16.89 -2.45
N LEU A 105 -3.39 -16.28 -3.29
CA LEU A 105 -3.16 -16.60 -4.70
C LEU A 105 -1.84 -17.34 -4.84
N GLU A 106 -1.85 -18.45 -5.56
CA GLU A 106 -0.67 -19.24 -5.92
C GLU A 106 -0.39 -19.11 -7.41
N LEU A 107 0.87 -18.79 -7.73
CA LEU A 107 1.35 -18.62 -9.09
C LEU A 107 2.19 -19.82 -9.55
N THR A 108 2.20 -20.09 -10.85
CA THR A 108 2.95 -21.18 -11.51
C THR A 108 4.46 -21.15 -11.27
N ASN A 109 5.01 -19.99 -10.90
CA ASN A 109 6.43 -19.81 -10.58
C ASN A 109 6.74 -20.08 -9.08
N GLY A 110 5.75 -20.52 -8.29
CA GLY A 110 5.87 -20.82 -6.87
C GLY A 110 5.65 -19.63 -5.92
N ALA A 111 5.42 -18.43 -6.43
CA ALA A 111 5.07 -17.28 -5.58
C ALA A 111 3.67 -17.43 -4.97
N LEU A 112 3.54 -17.00 -3.71
CA LEU A 112 2.28 -16.89 -3.00
C LEU A 112 2.00 -15.42 -2.64
N ILE A 113 0.79 -14.95 -2.97
CA ILE A 113 0.27 -13.65 -2.51
C ILE A 113 -0.77 -13.93 -1.44
N TYR A 114 -0.48 -13.60 -0.20
CA TYR A 114 -1.33 -13.84 0.96
C TYR A 114 -2.21 -12.63 1.28
N PHE A 115 -3.43 -12.89 1.75
CA PHE A 115 -4.39 -11.92 2.25
C PHE A 115 -4.72 -12.32 3.69
N ILE A 116 -4.15 -11.60 4.66
CA ILE A 116 -4.23 -11.97 6.07
C ILE A 116 -4.63 -10.78 6.93
N ASP A 117 -5.21 -11.10 8.08
CA ASP A 117 -5.59 -10.13 9.10
C ASP A 117 -4.72 -10.34 10.37
N PRO A 118 -4.60 -9.34 11.27
CA PRO A 118 -3.62 -9.37 12.36
C PRO A 118 -3.76 -10.56 13.33
N ASP A 119 -4.97 -11.09 13.50
CA ASP A 119 -5.27 -12.23 14.37
C ASP A 119 -4.97 -13.59 13.72
N SER A 120 -4.58 -13.60 12.44
CA SER A 120 -4.21 -14.82 11.73
C SER A 120 -2.88 -15.36 12.27
N HIS A 121 -2.85 -16.62 12.74
CA HIS A 121 -1.63 -17.30 13.18
C HIS A 121 -0.65 -17.50 12.00
N SER A 122 0.16 -16.48 11.73
CA SER A 122 0.94 -16.32 10.49
C SER A 122 2.44 -16.50 10.67
N ALA A 123 2.90 -17.14 11.74
CA ALA A 123 4.31 -17.18 12.14
C ALA A 123 5.27 -17.82 11.11
N ALA A 124 4.75 -18.59 10.15
CA ALA A 124 5.54 -19.22 9.07
C ALA A 124 5.53 -18.43 7.75
N LEU A 125 4.72 -17.37 7.64
CA LEU A 125 4.63 -16.58 6.41
C LEU A 125 5.84 -15.64 6.27
N HIS A 126 6.24 -15.38 5.04
CA HIS A 126 7.36 -14.51 4.71
C HIS A 126 7.19 -13.96 3.28
N GLY A 127 7.41 -12.67 3.09
CA GLY A 127 7.19 -12.00 1.80
C GLY A 127 7.42 -10.49 1.87
N ASN A 128 7.25 -9.81 0.73
CA ASN A 128 7.05 -8.36 0.76
C ASN A 128 5.71 -8.07 1.44
N VAL A 129 5.67 -7.14 2.39
CA VAL A 129 4.48 -6.87 3.20
C VAL A 129 3.90 -5.51 2.86
N TYR A 130 2.60 -5.46 2.65
CA TYR A 130 1.80 -4.26 2.42
C TYR A 130 0.84 -4.08 3.60
N VAL A 131 0.95 -2.94 4.29
CA VAL A 131 0.17 -2.65 5.50
C VAL A 131 -0.71 -1.43 5.23
N SER A 132 -1.97 -1.69 4.89
CA SER A 132 -2.97 -0.68 4.53
C SER A 132 -3.61 -0.07 5.76
N GLU A 133 -3.64 1.26 5.87
CA GLU A 133 -4.33 2.02 6.92
C GLU A 133 -3.93 1.64 8.35
N TYR A 134 -2.64 1.32 8.58
CA TYR A 134 -2.13 0.88 9.89
C TYR A 134 -2.47 1.84 11.06
N ALA A 135 -2.67 3.13 10.78
CA ALA A 135 -3.01 4.11 11.81
C ALA A 135 -4.44 3.94 12.36
N TRP A 136 -5.28 3.19 11.64
CA TRP A 136 -6.67 2.91 11.98
C TRP A 136 -6.90 1.51 12.56
N ALA A 137 -5.83 0.72 12.72
CA ALA A 137 -5.89 -0.55 13.40
C ALA A 137 -6.23 -0.39 14.90
N ASP A 138 -6.82 -1.43 15.49
CA ASP A 138 -7.06 -1.49 16.94
C ASP A 138 -5.74 -1.43 17.75
N SER A 139 -4.67 -2.03 17.21
CA SER A 139 -3.32 -1.89 17.73
C SER A 139 -2.31 -1.67 16.60
N PRO A 140 -2.04 -0.40 16.22
CA PRO A 140 -1.05 -0.06 15.20
C PRO A 140 0.33 -0.66 15.49
N LYS A 141 0.73 -0.68 16.78
CA LYS A 141 2.01 -1.26 17.20
C LYS A 141 2.11 -2.74 16.87
N ASN A 142 1.06 -3.52 17.14
CA ASN A 142 1.07 -4.96 16.87
C ASN A 142 1.08 -5.26 15.37
N VAL A 143 0.27 -4.55 14.58
CA VAL A 143 0.24 -4.68 13.11
C VAL A 143 1.62 -4.36 12.52
N ILE A 144 2.25 -3.28 12.96
CA ILE A 144 3.60 -2.90 12.49
C ILE A 144 4.64 -3.94 12.91
N ALA A 145 4.57 -4.47 14.13
CA ALA A 145 5.48 -5.52 14.60
C ALA A 145 5.33 -6.82 13.81
N LEU A 146 4.11 -7.23 13.50
CA LEU A 146 3.82 -8.38 12.65
C LEU A 146 4.34 -8.18 11.22
N ALA A 147 4.12 -7.01 10.63
CA ALA A 147 4.66 -6.70 9.32
C ALA A 147 6.20 -6.77 9.29
N LYS A 148 6.85 -6.29 10.35
CA LYS A 148 8.31 -6.40 10.50
C LYS A 148 8.74 -7.86 10.56
N SER A 149 8.07 -8.71 11.34
CA SER A 149 8.45 -10.13 11.45
C SER A 149 8.30 -10.89 10.12
N LEU A 150 7.21 -10.63 9.39
CA LEU A 150 6.91 -11.25 8.09
C LEU A 150 7.88 -10.82 6.97
N SER A 151 8.52 -9.67 7.10
CA SER A 151 9.46 -9.12 6.11
C SER A 151 10.94 -9.20 6.54
N MET A 152 11.27 -9.99 7.58
CA MET A 152 12.62 -10.01 8.17
C MET A 152 13.74 -10.49 7.23
N HIS A 153 13.44 -11.26 6.18
CA HIS A 153 14.49 -11.74 5.27
C HIS A 153 15.01 -10.58 4.40
N ALA A 154 16.33 -10.52 4.19
CA ALA A 154 17.01 -9.42 3.49
C ALA A 154 16.48 -9.10 2.07
N ARG A 155 15.79 -10.05 1.44
CA ARG A 155 15.20 -9.90 0.09
C ARG A 155 13.80 -9.31 0.05
N TYR A 156 13.18 -9.09 1.21
CA TYR A 156 11.82 -8.60 1.34
C TYR A 156 11.78 -7.18 1.86
N HIS A 157 10.65 -6.52 1.55
CA HIS A 157 10.43 -5.12 1.86
C HIS A 157 9.07 -4.95 2.55
N ALA A 158 8.93 -3.90 3.36
CA ALA A 158 7.66 -3.53 3.97
C ALA A 158 7.19 -2.16 3.47
N THR A 159 5.96 -2.08 2.98
CA THR A 159 5.28 -0.86 2.58
C THR A 159 4.15 -0.57 3.55
N TYR A 160 4.31 0.49 4.32
CA TYR A 160 3.30 1.02 5.23
C TYR A 160 2.62 2.20 4.54
N TYR A 161 1.30 2.17 4.41
CA TYR A 161 0.59 3.30 3.85
C TYR A 161 -0.68 3.57 4.62
N THR A 162 -0.95 4.83 4.93
CA THR A 162 -2.08 5.20 5.79
C THR A 162 -2.52 6.63 5.53
N THR A 163 -3.77 6.90 5.87
CA THR A 163 -4.18 8.24 6.26
C THR A 163 -3.85 8.47 7.75
N PRO A 164 -3.45 9.68 8.17
CA PRO A 164 -3.30 10.00 9.59
C PRO A 164 -4.58 9.71 10.39
N SER A 165 -4.42 9.45 11.70
CA SER A 165 -5.54 9.16 12.59
C SER A 165 -5.37 9.88 13.95
N HIS A 166 -6.45 9.94 14.73
CA HIS A 166 -6.40 10.45 16.10
C HIS A 166 -5.69 9.51 17.09
N ASN A 167 -5.26 8.31 16.67
CA ASN A 167 -4.66 7.32 17.55
C ASN A 167 -3.23 7.75 17.96
N PRO A 168 -2.97 8.06 19.25
CA PRO A 168 -1.63 8.46 19.69
C PRO A 168 -0.60 7.32 19.64
N GLU A 169 -1.01 6.05 19.67
CA GLU A 169 -0.09 4.93 19.42
C GLU A 169 0.35 4.93 17.95
N ALA A 170 -0.56 5.17 17.01
CA ALA A 170 -0.23 5.26 15.58
C ALA A 170 0.80 6.36 15.30
N TRP A 171 0.63 7.55 15.90
CA TRP A 171 1.58 8.66 15.76
C TRP A 171 2.99 8.28 16.25
N ARG A 172 3.10 7.68 17.44
CA ARG A 172 4.39 7.22 17.99
C ARG A 172 5.06 6.17 17.11
N GLU A 173 4.29 5.22 16.58
CA GLU A 173 4.84 4.19 15.71
C GLU A 173 5.23 4.74 14.33
N TYR A 174 4.48 5.71 13.79
CA TYR A 174 4.86 6.46 12.59
C TYR A 174 6.22 7.15 12.77
N GLN A 175 6.42 7.89 13.87
CA GLN A 175 7.70 8.52 14.18
C GLN A 175 8.85 7.49 14.23
N LYS A 176 8.63 6.31 14.83
CA LYS A 176 9.62 5.22 14.87
C LYS A 176 9.91 4.63 13.47
N LEU A 177 8.90 4.51 12.62
CA LEU A 177 9.09 4.04 11.25
C LEU A 177 10.00 5.00 10.48
N LEU A 178 9.79 6.31 10.63
CA LEU A 178 10.61 7.34 10.00
C LEU A 178 12.03 7.46 10.56
N ALA A 179 12.20 7.24 11.87
CA ALA A 179 13.51 7.29 12.51
C ALA A 179 14.43 6.10 12.13
N THR A 180 13.91 5.08 11.44
CA THR A 180 14.72 3.94 11.00
C THR A 180 15.52 4.31 9.74
N ASN A 181 16.82 4.01 9.75
CA ASN A 181 17.68 4.18 8.56
C ASN A 181 17.11 3.42 7.34
N ASN A 182 17.28 3.98 6.14
CA ASN A 182 16.80 3.43 4.87
C ASN A 182 15.27 3.32 4.73
N THR A 183 14.50 4.10 5.49
CA THR A 183 13.06 4.30 5.21
C THR A 183 12.88 5.34 4.12
N ALA A 184 12.23 4.97 3.01
CA ALA A 184 11.69 5.93 2.06
C ALA A 184 10.38 6.51 2.62
N ASN A 185 10.31 7.83 2.78
CA ASN A 185 9.13 8.54 3.26
C ASN A 185 8.50 9.36 2.13
N LEU A 186 7.20 9.19 1.93
CA LEU A 186 6.43 9.86 0.90
C LEU A 186 5.15 10.42 1.51
N ILE A 187 4.75 11.60 1.05
CA ILE A 187 3.49 12.24 1.42
C ILE A 187 2.72 12.53 0.12
N PHE A 188 1.41 12.26 0.11
CA PHE A 188 0.53 12.56 -1.03
C PHE A 188 -0.79 13.16 -0.56
N THR A 189 -0.93 14.48 -0.73
CA THR A 189 -2.05 15.29 -0.27
C THR A 189 -3.10 15.53 -1.37
N ALA A 190 -4.23 16.15 -0.99
CA ALA A 190 -5.21 16.65 -1.94
C ALA A 190 -4.66 17.76 -2.86
N GLU A 191 -3.68 18.54 -2.40
CA GLU A 191 -3.00 19.53 -3.25
C GLU A 191 -2.12 18.83 -4.29
N ASP A 192 -1.40 17.78 -3.91
CA ASP A 192 -0.62 16.96 -4.85
C ASP A 192 -1.53 16.28 -5.88
N ALA A 193 -2.72 15.83 -5.45
CA ALA A 193 -3.72 15.26 -6.33
C ALA A 193 -4.27 16.29 -7.33
N ALA A 194 -4.66 17.48 -6.87
CA ALA A 194 -5.15 18.57 -7.72
C ALA A 194 -4.06 19.09 -8.68
N ALA A 195 -2.79 19.04 -8.27
CA ALA A 195 -1.65 19.38 -9.13
C ALA A 195 -1.29 18.26 -10.12
N SER A 196 -1.89 17.07 -10.00
CA SER A 196 -1.64 15.95 -10.91
C SER A 196 -2.61 15.97 -12.10
N ASP A 197 -2.16 15.54 -13.27
CA ASP A 197 -3.02 15.37 -14.45
C ASP A 197 -3.92 14.11 -14.36
N ALA A 198 -4.11 13.54 -13.16
CA ALA A 198 -4.81 12.29 -12.98
C ALA A 198 -6.33 12.49 -12.97
N PRO A 199 -7.09 11.88 -13.91
CA PRO A 199 -8.55 11.99 -13.97
C PRO A 199 -9.27 11.22 -12.85
N LEU A 200 -8.58 10.82 -11.78
CA LEU A 200 -9.18 10.13 -10.64
C LEU A 200 -10.03 11.07 -9.80
N PHE A 201 -9.67 12.35 -9.78
CA PHE A 201 -10.30 13.37 -8.97
C PHE A 201 -10.90 14.43 -9.87
N ASP A 202 -12.09 14.87 -9.51
CA ASP A 202 -12.68 16.09 -10.04
C ASP A 202 -12.43 17.18 -8.99
N ASP A 203 -11.92 18.35 -9.40
CA ASP A 203 -11.61 19.46 -8.50
C ASP A 203 -12.86 19.88 -7.71
N ASP A 204 -14.03 19.82 -8.34
CA ASP A 204 -15.31 20.11 -7.71
C ASP A 204 -15.63 19.12 -6.57
N CYS A 205 -15.21 17.86 -6.69
CA CYS A 205 -15.42 16.85 -5.66
C CYS A 205 -14.54 17.09 -4.43
N LEU A 206 -13.27 17.47 -4.62
CA LEU A 206 -12.37 17.82 -3.51
C LEU A 206 -12.84 19.07 -2.78
N GLU A 207 -13.26 20.10 -3.51
CA GLU A 207 -13.82 21.32 -2.93
C GLU A 207 -15.15 21.10 -2.22
N GLN A 208 -15.99 20.18 -2.72
CA GLN A 208 -17.19 19.75 -2.00
C GLN A 208 -16.83 19.05 -0.68
N MET A 209 -15.91 18.09 -0.72
CA MET A 209 -15.50 17.37 0.49
C MET A 209 -14.91 18.31 1.56
N LYS A 210 -14.14 19.32 1.14
CA LYS A 210 -13.58 20.35 2.02
C LYS A 210 -14.64 21.19 2.72
N LYS A 211 -15.81 21.39 2.10
CA LYS A 211 -16.94 22.11 2.70
C LYS A 211 -17.75 21.24 3.66
N GLU A 212 -17.81 19.93 3.41
CA GLU A 212 -18.60 18.98 4.22
C GLU A 212 -17.86 18.55 5.49
N LEU A 213 -16.52 18.48 5.45
CA LEU A 213 -15.70 18.06 6.59
C LEU A 213 -15.37 19.22 7.53
N SER A 214 -15.09 18.87 8.79
CA SER A 214 -14.45 19.82 9.69
C SER A 214 -13.05 20.17 9.18
N ALA A 215 -12.53 21.35 9.55
CA ALA A 215 -11.18 21.75 9.17
C ALA A 215 -10.12 20.75 9.68
N GLU A 216 -10.35 20.18 10.87
CA GLU A 216 -9.47 19.16 11.47
C GLU A 216 -9.52 17.85 10.68
N ASP A 217 -10.70 17.38 10.30
CA ASP A 217 -10.85 16.15 9.52
C ASP A 217 -10.29 16.31 8.11
N TRP A 218 -10.47 17.47 7.47
CA TRP A 218 -9.87 17.77 6.17
C TRP A 218 -8.35 17.71 6.24
N LYS A 219 -7.75 18.41 7.21
CA LYS A 219 -6.31 18.40 7.45
C LYS A 219 -5.77 16.98 7.66
N MET A 220 -6.46 16.20 8.49
CA MET A 220 -6.07 14.83 8.79
C MET A 220 -6.22 13.89 7.60
N MET A 221 -7.38 13.85 6.95
CA MET A 221 -7.71 12.82 5.96
C MET A 221 -7.26 13.17 4.53
N PHE A 222 -7.03 14.45 4.22
CA PHE A 222 -6.73 14.94 2.88
C PHE A 222 -5.42 15.71 2.78
N MET A 223 -4.99 16.40 3.85
CA MET A 223 -3.70 17.12 3.86
C MET A 223 -2.57 16.35 4.54
N CYS A 224 -2.81 15.11 4.96
CA CYS A 224 -1.81 14.25 5.60
C CYS A 224 -1.23 14.84 6.91
N GLU A 225 -1.96 15.72 7.59
CA GLU A 225 -1.54 16.33 8.84
C GLU A 225 -1.89 15.42 10.03
N TRP A 226 -0.91 15.10 10.88
CA TRP A 226 -1.16 14.33 12.10
C TRP A 226 -1.70 15.24 13.21
N PRO A 227 -2.89 15.00 13.77
CA PRO A 227 -3.49 15.86 14.82
C PRO A 227 -2.66 16.00 16.11
N GLN A 228 -1.67 15.11 16.30
CA GLN A 228 -0.78 15.07 17.44
C GLN A 228 0.49 15.91 17.23
N ALA A 229 0.85 16.25 16.00
CA ALA A 229 2.09 16.95 15.68
C ALA A 229 2.16 18.34 16.36
N ASP A 230 1.06 19.07 16.40
CA ASP A 230 1.00 20.41 17.01
C ASP A 230 0.95 20.38 18.55
N LYS A 231 0.81 19.20 19.16
CA LYS A 231 0.60 19.02 20.61
C LYS A 231 1.86 18.54 21.34
N GLU A 232 2.91 18.20 20.61
CA GLU A 232 4.20 17.86 21.22
C GLU A 232 5.01 19.15 21.43
N PRO A 233 5.49 19.44 22.65
CA PRO A 233 6.44 20.53 22.83
C PRO A 233 7.69 20.23 22.00
N GLU A 234 8.20 21.23 21.26
CA GLU A 234 9.49 21.14 20.57
C GLU A 234 10.54 20.60 21.55
N ALA A 235 11.06 19.41 21.25
CA ALA A 235 12.05 18.71 22.06
C ALA A 235 13.46 19.29 21.86
#